data_AF-A0A2E2N4C9-F1
#
_entry.id   AF-A0A2E2N4C9-F1
#
_cell.length_a   1.000
_cell.length_b   1.000
_cell.length_c   1.000
_cell.angle_alpha   90.00
_cell.angle_beta   90.00
_cell.angle_gamma   90.00
#
_symmetry.space_group_name_H-M   'P 1'
#
loop_
_entity.id
_entity.type
_entity.pdbx_description
1 polymer ?
#
loop_
_entity_poly.entity_id
_entity_poly.type
_entity_poly.pdbx_seq_one_letter_code
_entity_poly.pdbx_strand_id
1 'polypeptide(L)'
;MNDLFKILAAASTTVALSISLPGCGESSESKSAETHTADDGHDHAGDGDDHEGHDHAEGEHDDHDHGEMRSLGSVTIAGTKLAVSVSSDIRPSSEVHLDLEVESGPIPATVRFWIGDEAGTGALKSKADAHDDHFHGQTESPSTMDGASLWIEIESVNGNRTVGSMPLEG
;
A
#
# COMPACT_ATOMS: atom_id res chain seq x y z
N MET A 1 -31.96 0.98 -34.57
CA MET A 1 -31.16 0.46 -35.70
C MET A 1 -29.71 0.59 -35.26
N ASN A 2 -29.18 -0.18 -34.30
CA ASN A 2 -29.15 -1.64 -34.11
C ASN A 2 -28.60 -2.39 -35.30
N ASP A 3 -27.27 -2.42 -35.41
CA ASP A 3 -26.47 -3.39 -36.13
C ASP A 3 -25.03 -3.26 -35.56
N LEU A 4 -24.25 -4.28 -35.20
CA LEU A 4 -24.44 -5.72 -35.26
C LEU A 4 -23.27 -6.35 -34.46
N PHE A 5 -23.60 -7.25 -33.54
CA PHE A 5 -22.67 -8.14 -32.85
C PHE A 5 -21.90 -9.05 -33.82
N LYS A 6 -20.57 -9.15 -33.68
CA LYS A 6 -19.71 -10.33 -33.96
C LYS A 6 -18.46 -10.21 -33.07
N ILE A 7 -18.27 -10.93 -31.96
CA ILE A 7 -18.05 -12.38 -31.72
C ILE A 7 -16.75 -12.93 -32.33
N LEU A 8 -16.04 -13.73 -31.51
CA LEU A 8 -14.82 -14.54 -31.69
C LEU A 8 -13.50 -13.79 -31.38
N ALA A 9 -12.57 -14.29 -30.55
CA ALA A 9 -12.42 -15.60 -29.92
C ALA A 9 -11.52 -15.49 -28.68
N ALA A 10 -11.81 -16.33 -27.69
CA ALA A 10 -10.97 -16.59 -26.53
C ALA A 10 -9.66 -17.28 -26.91
N ALA A 11 -8.59 -16.95 -26.21
CA ALA A 11 -7.44 -17.83 -26.03
C ALA A 11 -6.85 -17.58 -24.64
N SER A 12 -7.47 -18.18 -23.63
CA SER A 12 -6.83 -18.43 -22.33
C SER A 12 -5.70 -19.44 -22.54
N THR A 13 -4.47 -19.05 -22.24
CA THR A 13 -3.36 -19.99 -22.08
C THR A 13 -2.92 -19.94 -20.62
N THR A 14 -3.57 -20.77 -19.82
CA THR A 14 -3.15 -21.07 -18.44
C THR A 14 -1.92 -21.98 -18.51
N VAL A 15 -0.75 -21.49 -18.10
CA VAL A 15 0.40 -22.34 -17.79
C VAL A 15 0.53 -22.39 -16.27
N ALA A 16 0.01 -23.47 -15.68
CA ALA A 16 0.30 -23.85 -14.31
C ALA A 16 1.53 -24.75 -14.31
N LEU A 17 2.62 -24.31 -13.67
CA LEU A 17 3.80 -25.13 -13.42
C LEU A 17 3.95 -25.32 -11.90
N SER A 18 3.37 -26.40 -11.40
CA SER A 18 3.49 -26.87 -10.01
C SER A 18 4.78 -27.69 -9.87
N ILE A 19 5.78 -27.17 -9.16
CA ILE A 19 6.98 -27.95 -8.78
C ILE A 19 6.82 -28.35 -7.31
N SER A 20 6.44 -29.61 -7.07
CA SER A 20 6.52 -30.23 -5.75
C SER A 20 7.91 -30.83 -5.56
N LEU A 21 8.62 -30.41 -4.51
CA LEU A 21 9.84 -31.10 -4.04
C LEU A 21 9.49 -32.01 -2.86
N PRO A 22 9.77 -33.32 -2.94
CA PRO A 22 9.89 -34.18 -1.76
C PRO A 22 11.29 -34.02 -1.17
N GLY A 23 11.38 -33.60 0.09
CA GLY A 23 12.65 -33.51 0.82
C GLY A 23 12.44 -33.62 2.33
N CYS A 24 12.22 -34.84 2.83
CA CYS A 24 12.46 -35.18 4.23
C CYS A 24 13.95 -35.49 4.43
N GLY A 25 14.54 -34.98 5.51
CA GLY A 25 15.88 -35.30 5.97
C GLY A 25 16.17 -34.63 7.31
N GLU A 26 15.79 -35.33 8.37
CA GLU A 26 15.90 -34.99 9.80
C GLU A 26 17.27 -35.40 10.39
N SER A 27 17.59 -34.85 11.58
CA SER A 27 18.64 -35.20 12.57
C SER A 27 19.84 -34.23 12.58
N SER A 28 20.31 -33.67 13.70
CA SER A 28 20.33 -34.20 15.07
C SER A 28 20.38 -33.11 16.16
N GLU A 29 19.89 -33.50 17.32
CA GLU A 29 19.98 -32.91 18.65
C GLU A 29 21.36 -32.34 19.05
N SER A 30 21.34 -31.28 19.86
CA SER A 30 22.27 -31.15 20.98
C SER A 30 21.50 -30.68 22.21
N LYS A 31 21.32 -31.66 23.10
CA LYS A 31 20.76 -31.56 24.43
C LYS A 31 21.86 -31.04 25.36
N SER A 32 21.60 -29.93 26.04
CA SER A 32 22.08 -29.71 27.40
C SER A 32 21.03 -28.92 28.15
N ALA A 33 20.34 -29.64 29.03
CA ALA A 33 19.66 -29.05 30.17
C ALA A 33 20.69 -28.34 31.05
N GLU A 34 20.30 -27.26 31.73
CA GLU A 34 20.34 -27.18 33.20
C GLU A 34 19.31 -26.16 33.70
N THR A 35 18.75 -26.53 34.84
CA THR A 35 17.69 -25.92 35.63
C THR A 35 18.13 -24.63 36.31
N HIS A 36 17.32 -23.57 36.20
CA HIS A 36 17.19 -22.56 37.27
C HIS A 36 15.71 -22.27 37.49
N THR A 37 15.23 -22.66 38.68
CA THR A 37 13.97 -22.27 39.29
C THR A 37 14.14 -20.95 40.04
N ALA A 38 13.01 -20.32 40.39
CA ALA A 38 12.79 -19.13 41.22
C ALA A 38 12.76 -17.82 40.40
N ASP A 39 11.58 -17.25 40.17
CA ASP A 39 10.76 -16.48 41.14
C ASP A 39 11.36 -15.09 41.36
N ASP A 40 10.84 -14.12 40.61
CA ASP A 40 10.88 -12.70 40.97
C ASP A 40 9.48 -12.15 40.70
N GLY A 41 8.55 -12.53 41.58
CA GLY A 41 7.34 -11.75 41.79
C GLY A 41 7.73 -10.36 42.26
N HIS A 42 7.37 -9.34 41.48
CA HIS A 42 7.36 -7.97 41.99
C HIS A 42 5.92 -7.64 42.33
N ASP A 43 5.57 -7.97 43.58
CA ASP A 43 4.38 -7.47 44.24
C ASP A 43 4.53 -5.96 44.43
N HIS A 44 3.87 -5.16 43.58
CA HIS A 44 3.59 -3.77 43.89
C HIS A 44 2.34 -3.71 44.78
N ALA A 45 2.54 -3.98 46.06
CA ALA A 45 1.57 -3.65 47.10
C ALA A 45 1.57 -2.13 47.31
N GLY A 46 0.61 -1.48 46.64
CA GLY A 46 -0.11 -0.25 47.01
C GLY A 46 0.66 0.93 47.60
N ASP A 47 0.61 2.07 46.92
CA ASP A 47 0.07 3.29 47.53
C ASP A 47 -0.58 4.13 46.42
N GLY A 48 -1.71 4.76 46.73
CA GLY A 48 -2.52 5.47 45.77
C GLY A 48 -1.89 6.80 45.38
N ASP A 49 -1.83 7.06 44.08
CA ASP A 49 -1.81 8.41 43.56
C ASP A 49 -2.98 8.51 42.58
N ASP A 50 -4.03 9.17 43.05
CA ASP A 50 -5.11 9.70 42.25
C ASP A 50 -4.50 10.61 41.17
N HIS A 51 -4.31 10.09 39.96
CA HIS A 51 -4.09 10.96 38.81
C HIS A 51 -5.41 11.65 38.48
N GLU A 52 -5.61 12.77 39.15
CA GLU A 52 -6.56 13.83 38.82
C GLU A 52 -6.61 14.00 37.30
N GLY A 53 -7.84 13.95 36.78
CA GLY A 53 -8.12 13.88 35.35
C GLY A 53 -7.33 14.92 34.56
N HIS A 54 -6.60 14.43 33.56
CA HIS A 54 -6.23 15.28 32.46
C HIS A 54 -7.49 15.54 31.65
N ASP A 55 -8.14 16.68 31.95
CA ASP A 55 -9.04 17.35 31.04
C ASP A 55 -8.28 17.55 29.73
N HIS A 56 -8.55 16.69 28.75
CA HIS A 56 -8.16 16.93 27.38
C HIS A 56 -8.99 18.12 26.90
N ALA A 57 -8.46 19.32 27.15
CA ALA A 57 -8.90 20.53 26.49
C ALA A 57 -8.95 20.23 25.00
N GLU A 58 -10.16 20.32 24.44
CA GLU A 58 -10.43 20.14 23.03
C GLU A 58 -9.60 21.17 22.26
N GLY A 59 -8.56 20.69 21.58
CA GLY A 59 -7.37 21.52 21.43
C GLY A 59 -6.60 21.39 20.14
N GLU A 60 -6.13 20.20 19.77
CA GLU A 60 -5.27 20.08 18.61
C GLU A 60 -5.53 18.74 17.93
N HIS A 61 -6.22 18.81 16.79
CA HIS A 61 -6.16 17.75 15.81
C HIS A 61 -4.69 17.59 15.42
N ASP A 62 -4.16 16.36 15.47
CA ASP A 62 -2.92 15.99 14.81
C ASP A 62 -3.12 16.22 13.31
N ASP A 63 -2.95 17.47 12.89
CA ASP A 63 -2.82 17.86 11.50
C ASP A 63 -1.50 17.23 11.05
N HIS A 64 -1.59 16.02 10.49
CA HIS A 64 -0.45 15.37 9.86
C HIS A 64 -0.03 16.28 8.71
N ASP A 65 1.01 17.08 8.96
CA ASP A 65 1.58 18.06 8.02
C ASP A 65 2.20 17.30 6.84
N HIS A 66 1.35 16.92 5.90
CA HIS A 66 1.74 16.60 4.55
C HIS A 66 2.11 17.95 3.93
N GLY A 67 3.37 18.12 3.51
CA GLY A 67 3.85 19.35 2.88
C GLY A 67 2.94 19.83 1.74
N GLU A 68 3.13 21.07 1.25
CA GLU A 68 2.25 21.69 0.26
C GLU A 68 1.86 20.71 -0.88
N MET A 69 0.57 20.35 -0.93
CA MET A 69 0.06 19.41 -1.93
C MET A 69 0.09 20.04 -3.33
N ARG A 70 0.78 19.37 -4.24
CA ARG A 70 0.85 19.69 -5.66
C ARG A 70 0.05 18.67 -6.46
N SER A 71 -0.91 19.12 -7.25
CA SER A 71 -1.67 18.21 -8.12
C SER A 71 -0.79 17.65 -9.24
N LEU A 72 -0.87 16.34 -9.45
CA LEU A 72 -0.26 15.63 -10.57
C LEU A 72 -1.26 15.38 -11.72
N GLY A 73 -2.56 15.60 -11.48
CA GLY A 73 -3.65 15.38 -12.43
C GLY A 73 -4.63 14.31 -11.96
N SER A 74 -5.37 13.71 -12.90
CA SER A 74 -6.33 12.64 -12.62
C SER A 74 -6.15 11.45 -13.55
N VAL A 75 -6.49 10.25 -13.07
CA VAL A 75 -6.48 9.00 -13.84
C VAL A 75 -7.80 8.25 -13.65
N THR A 76 -8.28 7.53 -14.68
CA THR A 76 -9.48 6.69 -14.56
C THR A 76 -9.10 5.22 -14.71
N ILE A 77 -9.39 4.42 -13.68
CA ILE A 77 -9.02 2.99 -13.59
C ILE A 77 -10.23 2.24 -13.07
N ALA A 78 -10.62 1.14 -13.75
CA ALA A 78 -11.81 0.34 -13.37
C ALA A 78 -13.12 1.15 -13.19
N GLY A 79 -13.25 2.30 -13.87
CA GLY A 79 -14.41 3.19 -13.75
C GLY A 79 -14.36 4.18 -12.58
N THR A 80 -13.30 4.14 -11.77
CA THR A 80 -13.00 5.11 -10.70
C THR A 80 -12.09 6.21 -11.25
N LYS A 81 -12.49 7.47 -11.11
CA LYS A 81 -11.64 8.64 -11.40
C LYS A 81 -10.95 9.07 -10.11
N LEU A 82 -9.62 9.01 -10.10
CA LEU A 82 -8.78 9.43 -8.99
C LEU A 82 -8.11 10.76 -9.34
N ALA A 83 -8.23 11.77 -8.49
CA ALA A 83 -7.33 12.93 -8.46
C ALA A 83 -6.08 12.54 -7.67
N VAL A 84 -4.90 12.81 -8.22
CA VAL A 84 -3.62 12.46 -7.62
C VAL A 84 -2.84 13.72 -7.30
N SER A 85 -2.35 13.80 -6.08
CA SER A 85 -1.52 14.90 -5.57
C SER A 85 -0.27 14.35 -4.88
N VAL A 86 0.76 15.18 -4.79
CA VAL A 86 2.04 14.85 -4.15
C VAL A 86 2.42 15.97 -3.18
N SER A 87 2.88 15.61 -1.98
CA SER A 87 3.33 16.56 -0.95
C SER A 87 4.86 16.64 -0.83
N SER A 88 5.58 15.91 -1.68
CA SER A 88 7.05 15.91 -1.75
C SER A 88 7.59 16.13 -3.17
N ASP A 89 8.90 16.36 -3.26
CA ASP A 89 9.58 16.43 -4.56
C ASP A 89 9.83 15.04 -5.13
N ILE A 90 9.50 14.85 -6.40
CA ILE A 90 9.78 13.61 -7.14
C ILE A 90 11.16 13.75 -7.78
N ARG A 91 12.18 13.17 -7.16
CA ARG A 91 13.56 13.13 -7.65
C ARG A 91 14.06 11.69 -7.68
N PRO A 92 15.13 11.34 -8.40
CA PRO A 92 15.66 9.98 -8.32
C PRO A 92 16.04 9.60 -6.88
N SER A 93 15.73 8.36 -6.48
CA SER A 93 16.02 7.81 -5.15
C SER A 93 15.52 8.67 -3.99
N SER A 94 14.28 9.15 -4.09
CA SER A 94 13.60 9.91 -3.04
C SER A 94 12.30 9.24 -2.62
N GLU A 95 11.89 9.50 -1.38
CA GLU A 95 10.56 9.13 -0.91
C GLU A 95 9.51 10.09 -1.48
N VAL A 96 8.41 9.53 -1.97
CA VAL A 96 7.32 10.25 -2.62
C VAL A 96 6.03 10.01 -1.85
N HIS A 97 5.45 11.09 -1.31
CA HIS A 97 4.20 11.07 -0.54
C HIS A 97 3.05 11.43 -1.47
N LEU A 98 2.10 10.51 -1.60
CA LEU A 98 0.99 10.60 -2.55
C LEU A 98 -0.35 10.59 -1.83
N ASP A 99 -1.25 11.41 -2.37
CA ASP A 99 -2.64 11.51 -1.97
C ASP A 99 -3.51 11.26 -3.20
N LEU A 100 -4.50 10.39 -3.05
CA LEU A 100 -5.42 9.99 -4.10
C LEU A 100 -6.85 10.13 -3.59
N GLU A 101 -7.63 10.98 -4.26
CA GLU A 101 -9.03 11.26 -3.92
C GLU A 101 -9.96 10.73 -5.02
N VAL A 102 -11.01 10.00 -4.63
CA VAL A 102 -12.01 9.50 -5.59
C VAL A 102 -12.96 10.63 -5.97
N GLU A 103 -12.75 11.22 -7.14
CA GLU A 103 -13.64 12.28 -7.66
C GLU A 103 -14.99 11.72 -8.15
N SER A 104 -15.00 10.49 -8.69
CA SER A 104 -16.22 9.81 -9.15
C SER A 104 -16.00 8.32 -9.41
N GLY A 105 -17.11 7.57 -9.46
CA GLY A 105 -17.09 6.12 -9.71
C GLY A 105 -17.14 5.31 -8.41
N PRO A 106 -16.88 3.98 -8.47
CA PRO A 106 -16.88 3.14 -7.28
C PRO A 106 -15.65 3.40 -6.41
N ILE A 107 -15.82 3.36 -5.09
CA ILE A 107 -14.70 3.45 -4.14
C ILE A 107 -13.91 2.12 -4.15
N PRO A 108 -12.59 2.15 -4.39
CA PRO A 108 -11.73 0.97 -4.30
C PRO A 108 -11.76 0.29 -2.92
N ALA A 109 -11.61 -1.03 -2.89
CA ALA A 109 -11.35 -1.75 -1.63
C ALA A 109 -9.88 -1.66 -1.21
N THR A 110 -8.97 -1.52 -2.17
CA THR A 110 -7.54 -1.29 -1.91
C THR A 110 -6.93 -0.56 -3.10
N VAL A 111 -6.02 0.37 -2.81
CA VAL A 111 -5.16 1.03 -3.78
C VAL A 111 -3.71 0.65 -3.49
N ARG A 112 -2.94 0.34 -4.54
CA ARG A 112 -1.49 0.21 -4.48
C ARG A 112 -0.85 1.08 -5.52
N PHE A 113 0.35 1.57 -5.27
CA PHE A 113 1.09 2.39 -6.22
C PHE A 113 2.59 2.16 -6.15
N TRP A 114 3.27 2.51 -7.24
CA TRP A 114 4.73 2.50 -7.35
C TRP A 114 5.18 3.43 -8.47
N ILE A 115 6.46 3.84 -8.43
CA ILE A 115 7.08 4.63 -9.48
C ILE A 115 8.10 3.77 -10.23
N GLY A 116 8.01 3.73 -11.56
CA GLY A 116 8.90 2.94 -12.41
C GLY A 116 8.22 2.36 -13.64
N ASP A 117 8.54 1.12 -13.98
CA ASP A 117 7.90 0.37 -15.06
C ASP A 117 6.56 -0.28 -14.63
N GLU A 118 5.76 -0.72 -15.60
CA GLU A 118 4.46 -1.37 -15.35
C GLU A 118 4.57 -2.62 -14.48
N ALA A 119 5.67 -3.36 -14.60
CA ALA A 119 5.89 -4.55 -13.81
C ALA A 119 6.21 -4.21 -12.34
N GLY A 120 6.67 -2.99 -12.05
CA GLY A 120 7.26 -2.57 -10.79
C GLY A 120 8.60 -3.25 -10.52
N THR A 121 9.41 -3.48 -11.57
CA THR A 121 10.71 -4.13 -11.45
C THR A 121 11.64 -3.32 -10.55
N GLY A 122 11.98 -3.88 -9.38
CA GLY A 122 12.85 -3.21 -8.42
C GLY A 122 12.22 -1.99 -7.73
N ALA A 123 10.93 -1.71 -7.96
CA ALA A 123 10.21 -0.64 -7.29
C ALA A 123 9.57 -1.13 -5.99
N LEU A 124 9.48 -0.24 -5.01
CA LEU A 124 8.69 -0.49 -3.81
C LEU A 124 7.20 -0.28 -4.13
N LYS A 125 6.43 -1.38 -4.20
CA LYS A 125 4.97 -1.30 -4.32
C LYS A 125 4.34 -1.08 -2.95
N SER A 126 3.75 0.09 -2.78
CA SER A 126 3.11 0.49 -1.54
C SER A 126 1.61 0.29 -1.61
N LYS A 127 1.01 -0.18 -0.51
CA LYS A 127 -0.44 -0.15 -0.32
C LYS A 127 -0.80 1.16 0.37
N ALA A 128 -1.78 1.87 -0.16
CA ALA A 128 -2.29 3.09 0.46
C ALA A 128 -3.09 2.75 1.74
N ASP A 129 -2.99 3.62 2.73
CA ASP A 129 -3.95 3.70 3.81
C ASP A 129 -5.21 4.39 3.27
N ALA A 130 -6.38 3.91 3.71
CA ALA A 130 -7.67 4.33 3.18
C ALA A 130 -8.51 4.96 4.28
N HIS A 131 -9.07 6.13 3.97
CA HIS A 131 -10.07 6.82 4.76
C HIS A 131 -11.24 7.19 3.83
N ASP A 132 -12.27 6.34 3.81
CA ASP A 132 -13.41 6.44 2.89
C ASP A 132 -12.99 6.56 1.41
N ASP A 133 -13.19 7.73 0.80
CA ASP A 133 -12.86 8.05 -0.59
C ASP A 133 -11.46 8.65 -0.77
N HIS A 134 -10.69 8.77 0.31
CA HIS A 134 -9.34 9.29 0.33
C HIS A 134 -8.32 8.18 0.61
N PHE A 135 -7.23 8.15 -0.16
CA PHE A 135 -6.16 7.17 -0.06
C PHE A 135 -4.82 7.89 -0.03
N HIS A 136 -3.98 7.57 0.93
CA HIS A 136 -2.68 8.22 1.07
C HIS A 136 -1.58 7.23 1.40
N GLY A 137 -0.33 7.59 1.12
CA GLY A 137 0.83 6.81 1.52
C GLY A 137 2.09 7.25 0.81
N GLN A 138 3.14 6.46 0.98
CA GLN A 138 4.48 6.77 0.45
C GLN A 138 5.05 5.63 -0.37
N THR A 139 5.85 5.96 -1.38
CA THR A 139 6.66 5.03 -2.18
C THR A 139 8.04 5.63 -2.43
N GLU A 140 8.92 4.90 -3.10
CA GLU A 140 10.25 5.39 -3.48
C GLU A 140 10.34 5.50 -5.00
N SER A 141 10.97 6.57 -5.46
CA SER A 141 11.32 6.73 -6.86
C SER A 141 12.56 5.89 -7.22
N PRO A 142 12.64 5.39 -8.46
CA PRO A 142 13.82 4.68 -8.95
C PRO A 142 15.06 5.60 -8.99
N SER A 143 16.24 4.98 -9.08
CA SER A 143 17.51 5.72 -9.23
C SER A 143 17.68 6.40 -10.59
N THR A 144 16.93 5.97 -11.61
CA THR A 144 16.74 6.68 -12.88
C THR A 144 15.26 6.90 -13.14
N MET A 145 14.90 8.12 -13.55
CA MET A 145 13.51 8.49 -13.87
C MET A 145 13.20 8.35 -15.36
N ASP A 146 14.14 7.87 -16.18
CA ASP A 146 13.95 7.73 -17.63
C ASP A 146 12.80 6.79 -17.96
N GLY A 147 11.70 7.35 -18.48
CA GLY A 147 10.49 6.59 -18.81
C GLY A 147 9.71 6.07 -17.61
N ALA A 148 10.01 6.53 -16.39
CA ALA A 148 9.26 6.18 -15.20
C ALA A 148 7.85 6.79 -15.24
N SER A 149 6.87 6.06 -14.71
CA SER A 149 5.51 6.53 -14.50
C SER A 149 5.06 6.21 -13.08
N LEU A 150 4.06 6.95 -12.60
CA LEU A 150 3.31 6.54 -11.42
C LEU A 150 2.28 5.52 -11.88
N TRP A 151 2.39 4.30 -11.35
CA TRP A 151 1.45 3.22 -11.58
C TRP A 151 0.54 3.07 -10.38
N ILE A 152 -0.73 2.85 -10.64
CA ILE A 152 -1.78 2.70 -9.63
C ILE A 152 -2.56 1.42 -9.95
N GLU A 153 -2.61 0.52 -8.98
CA GLU A 153 -3.47 -0.67 -8.98
C GLU A 153 -4.69 -0.39 -8.10
N ILE A 154 -5.88 -0.56 -8.69
CA ILE A 154 -7.15 -0.58 -7.97
C ILE A 154 -7.60 -2.02 -7.80
N GLU A 155 -7.87 -2.41 -6.56
CA GLU A 155 -8.61 -3.62 -6.21
C GLU A 155 -10.05 -3.24 -5.86
N SER A 156 -11.01 -3.79 -6.61
CA SER A 156 -12.44 -3.60 -6.33
C SER A 156 -12.91 -4.43 -5.13
N VAL A 157 -14.09 -4.13 -4.58
CA VAL A 157 -14.74 -4.92 -3.51
C VAL A 157 -14.97 -6.39 -3.86
N ASN A 158 -14.95 -6.74 -5.15
CA ASN A 158 -15.06 -8.12 -5.62
C ASN A 158 -13.69 -8.81 -5.80
N GLY A 159 -12.59 -8.16 -5.41
CA GLY A 159 -11.23 -8.67 -5.53
C GLY A 159 -10.59 -8.53 -6.92
N ASN A 160 -11.31 -7.98 -7.92
CA ASN A 160 -10.72 -7.73 -9.24
C ASN A 160 -9.69 -6.61 -9.17
N ARG A 161 -8.51 -6.82 -9.77
CA ARG A 161 -7.42 -5.85 -9.85
C ARG A 161 -7.28 -5.29 -11.25
N THR A 162 -7.12 -3.98 -11.35
CA THR A 162 -6.86 -3.26 -12.60
C THR A 162 -5.76 -2.24 -12.36
N VAL A 163 -4.83 -2.13 -13.30
CA VAL A 163 -3.71 -1.20 -13.24
C VAL A 163 -3.93 -0.08 -14.25
N GLY A 164 -3.55 1.14 -13.88
CA GLY A 164 -3.39 2.27 -14.78
C GLY A 164 -2.17 3.08 -14.40
N SER A 165 -1.83 4.05 -15.23
CA SER A 165 -0.67 4.90 -14.99
C SER A 165 -0.91 6.34 -15.38
N MET A 166 -0.04 7.19 -14.86
CA MET A 166 0.11 8.57 -15.29
C MET A 166 1.61 8.88 -15.43
N PRO A 167 1.99 9.67 -16.45
CA PRO A 167 3.37 10.12 -16.59
C PRO A 167 3.74 11.02 -15.41
N LEU A 168 5.00 10.99 -15.01
CA LEU A 168 5.56 11.93 -14.05
C LEU A 168 6.32 13.00 -14.84
N GLU A 169 5.87 14.25 -14.74
CA GLU A 169 6.62 15.38 -15.28
C GLU A 169 7.84 15.59 -14.37
N GLY A 170 9.05 15.57 -14.96
CA GLY A 170 10.32 15.78 -14.27
C GLY A 170 10.75 17.24 -14.21
#